data_AF-A0A815AGQ4-F1
#
_entry.id   AF-A0A815AGQ4-F1
#
_cell.length_a   1.000
_cell.length_b   1.000
_cell.length_c   1.000
_cell.angle_alpha   90.00
_cell.angle_beta   90.00
_cell.angle_gamma   90.00
#
_symmetry.space_group_name_H-M   'P 1'
#
loop_
_entity.id
_entity.type
_entity.pdbx_description
1 polymer ?
#
loop_
_entity_poly.entity_id
_entity_poly.type
_entity_poly.pdbx_seq_one_letter_code
_entity_poly.pdbx_strand_id
1 'polypeptide(L)'
;MIFLITTILDQVRTETFEGEGEDAVIVDIEPSGMIVQGICTVGRMIVLAGAIWKGNSEFKEMNNVGIRKYFNTTGSGLLENSLSCAFCLTIYITNILRILGMRAEIAGLALASILGWGYMLFFVMAFRLTGPFVVMIYEMLLNDVLRFCVIYVVFLGGFSQTFFILFEQNGFGGFLVSVKQCFLGMLGDFDLDAYTETTYSYISVTLLIVYIIVVTILLLNLLVAMMGDTYGNIIEGATQVWHLERARIVFAIENEMSNEERNLPQNKYWTNVDGERYLQVEEVDANVFRKDKKDTGDNNDDDEKSG
;
A
#
# COMPACT_ATOMS: atom_id res chain seq x y z
N MET A 1 -12.33 -8.35 -3.67
CA MET A 1 -11.00 -8.99 -3.88
C MET A 1 -11.10 -10.41 -4.37
N ILE A 2 -11.67 -11.36 -3.62
CA ILE A 2 -11.83 -12.76 -4.07
C ILE A 2 -12.50 -12.83 -5.46
N PHE A 3 -13.60 -12.11 -5.65
CA PHE A 3 -14.28 -12.01 -6.94
C PHE A 3 -13.48 -11.32 -8.06
N LEU A 4 -12.55 -10.43 -7.71
CA LEU A 4 -11.67 -9.77 -8.69
C LEU A 4 -10.61 -10.77 -9.19
N ILE A 5 -10.05 -11.57 -8.27
CA ILE A 5 -9.04 -12.59 -8.58
C ILE A 5 -9.67 -13.69 -9.43
N THR A 6 -10.86 -14.20 -9.06
CA THR A 6 -11.55 -15.19 -9.89
C THR A 6 -11.89 -14.65 -11.27
N THR A 7 -12.25 -13.37 -11.36
CA THR A 7 -12.50 -12.69 -12.64
C THR A 7 -11.25 -12.60 -13.51
N ILE A 8 -10.09 -12.25 -12.92
CA ILE A 8 -8.81 -12.17 -13.64
C ILE A 8 -8.37 -13.56 -14.11
N LEU A 9 -8.46 -14.56 -13.25
CA LEU A 9 -8.08 -15.95 -13.58
C LEU A 9 -8.96 -16.54 -14.69
N ASP A 10 -10.26 -16.25 -14.67
CA ASP A 10 -11.17 -16.67 -15.74
C ASP A 10 -10.90 -15.95 -17.06
N GLN A 11 -10.62 -14.64 -17.01
CA GLN A 11 -10.28 -13.87 -18.22
C GLN A 11 -8.99 -14.37 -18.88
N VAL A 12 -7.94 -14.63 -18.08
CA VAL A 12 -6.69 -15.22 -18.58
C VAL A 12 -6.94 -16.61 -19.16
N ARG A 13 -7.78 -17.42 -18.50
CA ARG A 13 -8.18 -18.74 -19.00
C ARG A 13 -8.86 -18.63 -20.37
N THR A 14 -9.84 -17.73 -20.53
CA THR A 14 -10.53 -17.54 -21.82
C THR A 14 -9.60 -17.09 -22.94
N GLU A 15 -8.61 -16.24 -22.66
CA GLU A 15 -7.64 -15.81 -23.68
C GLU A 15 -6.64 -16.90 -24.07
N THR A 16 -6.22 -17.76 -23.12
CA THR A 16 -5.38 -18.92 -23.46
C THR A 16 -6.08 -19.91 -24.38
N PHE A 17 -7.41 -20.02 -24.31
CA PHE A 17 -8.19 -20.87 -25.21
C PHE A 17 -8.40 -20.26 -26.60
N GLU A 18 -8.33 -18.94 -26.76
CA GLU A 18 -8.40 -18.28 -28.08
C GLU A 18 -7.04 -18.16 -28.79
N GLY A 19 -5.92 -18.32 -28.04
CA GLY A 19 -4.56 -18.16 -28.56
C GLY A 19 -3.95 -19.40 -29.24
N GLU A 20 -4.55 -20.58 -29.09
CA GLU A 20 -4.14 -21.80 -29.78
C GLU A 20 -5.04 -22.04 -31.01
N GLY A 21 -4.60 -21.55 -32.18
CA GLY A 21 -4.76 -22.17 -33.49
C GLY A 21 -6.18 -22.47 -34.02
N GLU A 22 -6.52 -21.77 -35.10
CA GLU A 22 -7.35 -22.19 -36.24
C GLU A 22 -7.85 -23.65 -36.24
N ASP A 23 -8.91 -23.92 -35.49
CA ASP A 23 -9.96 -24.84 -35.87
C ASP A 23 -11.20 -24.38 -35.09
N ALA A 24 -12.20 -23.89 -35.82
CA ALA A 24 -13.53 -23.66 -35.27
C ALA A 24 -14.19 -25.02 -34.98
N VAL A 25 -13.66 -25.73 -33.99
CA VAL A 25 -14.41 -26.73 -33.27
C VAL A 25 -15.41 -25.93 -32.45
N ILE A 26 -16.70 -26.16 -32.72
CA ILE A 26 -17.75 -25.83 -31.77
C ILE A 26 -17.40 -26.61 -30.51
N VAL A 27 -16.62 -26.00 -29.62
CA VAL A 27 -16.33 -26.55 -28.30
C VAL A 27 -17.68 -26.51 -27.61
N ASP A 28 -18.35 -27.67 -27.58
CA ASP A 28 -19.49 -27.91 -26.72
C ASP A 28 -19.12 -27.38 -25.34
N ILE A 29 -19.83 -26.32 -24.91
CA ILE A 29 -19.61 -25.69 -23.62
C ILE A 29 -19.97 -26.74 -22.58
N GLU A 30 -18.96 -27.43 -22.07
CA GLU A 30 -19.08 -28.38 -20.98
C GLU A 30 -19.85 -27.69 -19.84
N PRO A 31 -20.83 -28.33 -19.18
CA PRO A 31 -21.70 -27.66 -18.19
C PRO A 31 -20.92 -27.01 -17.03
N SER A 32 -19.67 -27.43 -16.81
CA SER A 32 -18.68 -26.81 -15.93
C SER A 32 -18.31 -25.37 -16.37
N GLY A 33 -18.16 -25.11 -17.66
CA GLY A 33 -17.79 -23.80 -18.22
C GLY A 33 -18.90 -22.76 -18.11
N MET A 34 -20.16 -23.15 -18.29
CA MET A 34 -21.31 -22.24 -18.15
C MET A 34 -21.50 -21.78 -16.69
N ILE A 35 -21.27 -22.68 -15.73
CA ILE A 35 -21.31 -22.36 -14.30
C ILE A 35 -20.17 -21.39 -13.95
N VAL A 36 -18.96 -21.64 -14.46
CA VAL A 36 -17.79 -20.77 -14.22
C VAL A 36 -18.01 -19.37 -14.80
N GLN A 37 -18.48 -19.26 -16.05
CA GLN A 37 -18.81 -17.98 -16.68
C GLN A 37 -19.93 -17.23 -15.92
N GLY A 38 -20.92 -17.96 -15.40
CA GLY A 38 -21.97 -17.41 -14.55
C GLY A 38 -21.41 -16.81 -13.26
N ILE A 39 -20.57 -17.57 -12.54
CA ILE A 39 -19.90 -17.11 -11.31
C ILE A 39 -19.03 -15.88 -11.57
N CYS A 40 -18.27 -15.87 -12.67
CA CYS A 40 -17.39 -14.77 -13.04
C CYS A 40 -18.18 -13.51 -13.43
N THR A 41 -19.31 -13.65 -14.12
CA THR A 41 -20.20 -12.54 -14.44
C THR A 41 -20.81 -11.93 -13.18
N VAL A 42 -21.25 -12.77 -12.24
CA VAL A 42 -21.74 -12.32 -10.93
C VAL A 42 -20.62 -11.61 -10.16
N GLY A 43 -19.40 -12.16 -10.17
CA GLY A 43 -18.23 -11.55 -9.55
C GLY A 43 -17.92 -10.15 -10.10
N ARG A 44 -18.00 -9.96 -11.42
CA ARG A 44 -17.84 -8.65 -12.08
C ARG A 44 -18.90 -7.65 -11.63
N MET A 45 -20.17 -8.07 -11.55
CA MET A 45 -21.26 -7.21 -11.09
C MET A 45 -21.07 -6.79 -9.63
N ILE A 46 -20.62 -7.70 -8.75
CA ILE A 46 -20.32 -7.40 -7.35
C ILE A 46 -19.17 -6.39 -7.25
N VAL A 47 -18.09 -6.57 -8.02
CA VAL A 47 -16.95 -5.64 -8.04
C VAL A 47 -17.39 -4.24 -8.50
N LEU A 48 -18.18 -4.17 -9.58
CA LEU A 48 -18.69 -2.90 -10.09
C LEU A 48 -19.63 -2.21 -9.08
N ALA A 49 -20.55 -2.96 -8.47
CA ALA A 49 -21.46 -2.44 -7.45
C ALA A 49 -20.68 -1.91 -6.23
N GLY A 50 -19.67 -2.64 -5.77
CA GLY A 50 -18.79 -2.21 -4.68
C GLY A 50 -17.99 -0.95 -5.03
N ALA A 51 -17.46 -0.88 -6.25
CA ALA A 51 -16.73 0.31 -6.73
C ALA A 51 -17.63 1.53 -6.86
N ILE A 52 -18.89 1.36 -7.29
CA ILE A 52 -19.90 2.44 -7.33
C ILE A 52 -20.25 2.90 -5.92
N TRP A 53 -20.49 1.97 -5.00
CA TRP A 53 -20.82 2.29 -3.62
C TRP A 53 -19.69 3.08 -2.94
N LYS A 54 -18.45 2.58 -3.02
CA LYS A 54 -17.27 3.26 -2.46
C LYS A 54 -16.98 4.58 -3.20
N GLY A 55 -17.07 4.60 -4.53
CA GLY A 55 -16.89 5.84 -5.30
C GLY A 55 -17.87 6.94 -4.91
N ASN A 56 -19.13 6.59 -4.64
CA ASN A 56 -20.12 7.55 -4.16
C ASN A 56 -19.85 8.03 -2.73
N SER A 57 -19.36 7.17 -1.84
CA SER A 57 -18.98 7.59 -0.48
C SER A 57 -17.80 8.55 -0.51
N GLU A 58 -16.76 8.27 -1.31
CA GLU A 58 -15.60 9.15 -1.50
C GLU A 58 -16.02 10.50 -2.11
N PHE A 59 -16.88 10.50 -3.12
CA PHE A 59 -17.37 11.73 -3.72
C PHE A 59 -18.15 12.61 -2.74
N LYS A 60 -18.98 11.99 -1.90
CA LYS A 60 -19.72 12.68 -0.85
C LYS A 60 -18.77 13.31 0.17
N GLU A 61 -17.70 12.60 0.54
CA GLU A 61 -16.68 13.11 1.44
C GLU A 61 -15.89 14.27 0.82
N MET A 62 -15.46 14.13 -0.43
CA MET A 62 -14.80 15.19 -1.21
C MET A 62 -15.67 16.45 -1.29
N ASN A 63 -16.99 16.30 -1.45
CA ASN A 63 -17.92 17.42 -1.50
C ASN A 63 -18.12 18.09 -0.13
N ASN A 64 -18.14 17.32 0.96
CA ASN A 64 -18.31 17.85 2.32
C ASN A 64 -17.07 18.54 2.86
N VAL A 65 -15.88 17.99 2.59
CA VAL A 65 -14.60 18.49 3.12
C VAL A 65 -13.93 19.49 2.18
N GLY A 66 -14.20 19.37 0.88
CA GLY A 66 -13.56 20.11 -0.20
C GLY A 66 -12.34 19.38 -0.77
N ILE A 67 -12.25 19.29 -2.11
CA ILE A 67 -11.25 18.51 -2.86
C ILE A 67 -9.81 18.79 -2.41
N ARG A 68 -9.44 20.07 -2.23
CA ARG A 68 -8.07 20.44 -1.85
C ARG A 68 -7.72 20.05 -0.42
N LYS A 69 -8.71 20.02 0.47
CA LYS A 69 -8.51 19.61 1.86
C LYS A 69 -8.49 18.09 1.96
N TYR A 70 -9.33 17.40 1.18
CA TYR A 70 -9.38 15.94 1.09
C TYR A 70 -8.02 15.33 0.70
N PHE A 71 -7.32 15.91 -0.29
CA PHE A 71 -5.97 15.48 -0.69
C PHE A 71 -4.82 16.13 0.11
N ASN A 72 -5.11 17.03 1.05
CA ASN A 72 -4.10 17.60 1.96
C ASN A 72 -4.31 17.13 3.41
N THR A 73 -5.13 16.10 3.62
CA THR A 73 -5.28 15.47 4.94
C THR A 73 -3.93 14.91 5.37
N THR A 74 -3.46 15.26 6.56
CA THR A 74 -2.15 14.81 7.04
C THR A 74 -2.23 13.37 7.55
N GLY A 75 -1.22 12.55 7.30
CA GLY A 75 -1.09 11.19 7.85
C GLY A 75 -1.78 10.13 6.99
N SER A 76 -2.27 9.05 7.61
CA SER A 76 -2.76 7.86 6.90
C SER A 76 -4.01 8.10 6.07
N GLY A 77 -4.81 9.12 6.39
CA GLY A 77 -5.99 9.50 5.62
C GLY A 77 -5.65 9.97 4.19
N LEU A 78 -4.45 10.53 3.96
CA LEU A 78 -4.02 10.86 2.60
C LEU A 78 -3.90 9.61 1.73
N LEU A 79 -3.25 8.59 2.28
CA LEU A 79 -2.98 7.36 1.56
C LEU A 79 -4.27 6.58 1.34
N GLU A 80 -5.13 6.50 2.35
CA GLU A 80 -6.45 5.88 2.22
C GLU A 80 -7.22 6.51 1.07
N ASN A 81 -7.39 7.83 1.11
CA ASN A 81 -8.11 8.62 0.12
C ASN A 81 -7.50 8.49 -1.29
N SER A 82 -6.17 8.51 -1.37
CA SER A 82 -5.46 8.41 -2.65
C SER A 82 -5.57 7.00 -3.25
N LEU A 83 -5.40 5.95 -2.44
CA LEU A 83 -5.48 4.56 -2.90
C LEU A 83 -6.92 4.15 -3.20
N SER A 84 -7.90 4.56 -2.39
CA SER A 84 -9.32 4.28 -2.64
C SER A 84 -9.79 4.96 -3.92
N CYS A 85 -9.42 6.24 -4.12
CA CYS A 85 -9.72 6.97 -5.34
C CYS A 85 -9.04 6.33 -6.56
N ALA A 86 -7.76 5.98 -6.47
CA ALA A 86 -7.03 5.32 -7.55
C ALA A 86 -7.64 3.95 -7.90
N PHE A 87 -8.05 3.17 -6.91
CA PHE A 87 -8.74 1.90 -7.10
C PHE A 87 -10.08 2.08 -7.82
N CYS A 88 -10.93 2.98 -7.33
CA CYS A 88 -12.24 3.28 -7.95
C CYS A 88 -12.07 3.79 -9.39
N LEU A 89 -11.15 4.73 -9.63
CA LEU A 89 -10.87 5.29 -10.94
C LEU A 89 -10.38 4.21 -11.93
N THR A 90 -9.50 3.33 -11.48
CA THR A 90 -9.00 2.22 -12.32
C THR A 90 -10.13 1.25 -12.69
N ILE A 91 -11.04 0.93 -11.76
CA ILE A 91 -12.20 0.10 -12.05
C ILE A 91 -13.14 0.80 -13.05
N TYR A 92 -13.40 2.10 -12.90
CA TYR A 92 -14.24 2.83 -13.87
C TYR A 92 -13.63 2.86 -15.26
N ILE A 93 -12.34 3.20 -15.37
CA ILE A 93 -11.62 3.18 -16.65
C ILE A 93 -11.69 1.80 -17.28
N THR A 94 -11.46 0.75 -16.50
CA THR A 94 -11.53 -0.63 -16.99
C THR A 94 -12.90 -0.99 -17.54
N ASN A 95 -13.98 -0.55 -16.88
CA ASN A 95 -15.34 -0.77 -17.39
C ASN A 95 -15.63 0.03 -18.66
N ILE A 96 -15.10 1.26 -18.80
CA ILE A 96 -15.21 2.04 -20.04
C ILE A 96 -14.46 1.34 -21.17
N LEU A 97 -13.22 0.90 -20.93
CA LEU A 97 -12.40 0.17 -21.90
C LEU A 97 -13.09 -1.12 -22.37
N ARG A 98 -13.81 -1.78 -21.47
CA ARG A 98 -14.62 -2.96 -21.78
C ARG A 98 -15.78 -2.65 -22.73
N ILE A 99 -16.52 -1.57 -22.47
CA ILE A 99 -17.63 -1.15 -23.35
C ILE A 99 -17.09 -0.79 -24.75
N LEU A 100 -15.86 -0.27 -24.83
CA LEU A 100 -15.17 0.03 -26.08
C LEU A 100 -14.55 -1.20 -26.75
N GLY A 101 -14.60 -2.39 -26.13
CA GLY A 101 -14.05 -3.63 -26.68
C GLY A 101 -12.52 -3.65 -26.76
N MET A 102 -11.82 -2.82 -25.96
CA MET A 102 -10.36 -2.74 -25.99
C MET A 102 -9.71 -3.79 -25.07
N ARG A 103 -8.73 -4.54 -25.60
CA ARG A 103 -7.90 -5.50 -24.83
C ARG A 103 -7.15 -4.88 -23.63
N ALA A 104 -7.01 -3.55 -23.60
CA ALA A 104 -6.41 -2.83 -22.48
C ALA A 104 -7.20 -2.98 -21.15
N GLU A 105 -8.43 -3.52 -21.18
CA GLU A 105 -9.20 -3.82 -19.96
C GLU A 105 -8.45 -4.74 -18.99
N ILE A 106 -7.66 -5.69 -19.52
CA ILE A 106 -6.98 -6.71 -18.70
C ILE A 106 -5.85 -6.08 -17.90
N ALA A 107 -5.11 -5.17 -18.53
CA ALA A 107 -4.10 -4.36 -17.86
C ALA A 107 -4.74 -3.48 -16.77
N GLY A 108 -5.93 -2.92 -17.04
CA GLY A 108 -6.72 -2.18 -16.05
C GLY A 108 -7.15 -3.04 -14.86
N LEU A 109 -7.64 -4.26 -15.09
CA LEU A 109 -7.99 -5.21 -14.03
C LEU A 109 -6.76 -5.64 -13.21
N ALA A 110 -5.63 -5.89 -13.85
CA ALA A 110 -4.39 -6.23 -13.17
C ALA A 110 -3.90 -5.09 -12.26
N LEU A 111 -3.96 -3.85 -12.77
CA LEU A 111 -3.62 -2.66 -11.99
C LEU A 111 -4.59 -2.45 -10.81
N ALA A 112 -5.89 -2.63 -11.02
CA ALA A 112 -6.88 -2.55 -9.95
C ALA A 112 -6.64 -3.62 -8.88
N SER A 113 -6.16 -4.82 -9.27
CA SER A 113 -5.84 -5.89 -8.33
C SER A 113 -4.72 -5.50 -7.37
N ILE A 114 -3.59 -5.00 -7.89
CA ILE A 114 -2.47 -4.60 -7.05
C ILE A 114 -2.82 -3.39 -6.17
N LEU A 115 -3.57 -2.41 -6.70
CA LEU A 115 -4.06 -1.28 -5.91
C LEU A 115 -5.03 -1.73 -4.81
N GLY A 116 -5.89 -2.71 -5.08
CA GLY A 116 -6.80 -3.28 -4.09
C GLY A 116 -6.05 -3.98 -2.94
N TRP A 117 -4.98 -4.71 -3.25
CA TRP A 117 -4.10 -5.29 -2.23
C TRP A 117 -3.33 -4.22 -1.43
N GLY A 118 -2.88 -3.15 -2.10
CA GLY A 118 -2.31 -1.99 -1.44
C GLY A 118 -3.29 -1.33 -0.47
N TYR A 119 -4.55 -1.16 -0.88
CA TYR A 119 -5.62 -0.63 -0.03
C TYR A 119 -5.88 -1.51 1.21
N MET A 120 -5.70 -2.83 1.11
CA MET A 120 -5.85 -3.72 2.28
C MET A 120 -4.86 -3.42 3.41
N LEU A 121 -3.69 -2.85 3.11
CA LEU A 121 -2.72 -2.45 4.14
C LEU A 121 -3.29 -1.41 5.12
N PHE A 122 -4.22 -0.57 4.65
CA PHE A 122 -4.92 0.38 5.50
C PHE A 122 -5.72 -0.32 6.61
N PHE A 123 -6.43 -1.41 6.31
CA PHE A 123 -7.18 -2.16 7.33
C PHE A 123 -6.25 -2.85 8.33
N VAL A 124 -5.09 -3.31 7.87
CA VAL A 124 -4.07 -3.93 8.72
C VAL A 124 -3.47 -2.91 9.71
N MET A 125 -3.56 -1.60 9.41
CA MET A 125 -3.10 -0.53 10.29
C MET A 125 -3.87 -0.44 11.61
N ALA A 126 -5.12 -0.90 11.65
CA ALA A 126 -5.96 -0.84 12.85
C ALA A 126 -5.45 -1.72 14.00
N PHE A 127 -4.69 -2.78 13.68
CA PHE A 127 -4.21 -3.76 14.65
C PHE A 127 -2.92 -3.31 15.36
N ARG A 128 -2.80 -3.68 16.64
CA ARG A 128 -1.63 -3.35 17.50
C ARG A 128 -0.33 -3.96 17.06
N LEU A 129 -0.37 -5.17 16.52
CA LEU A 129 0.83 -5.87 16.11
C LEU A 129 1.40 -5.29 14.81
N THR A 130 0.54 -4.94 13.85
CA THR A 130 0.95 -4.61 12.47
C THR A 130 0.93 -3.11 12.18
N GLY A 131 0.12 -2.33 12.89
CA GLY A 131 -0.09 -0.92 12.56
C GLY A 131 1.14 -0.03 12.64
N PRO A 132 1.96 -0.09 13.72
CA PRO A 132 3.21 0.66 13.76
C PRO A 132 4.16 0.32 12.61
N PHE A 133 4.18 -0.94 12.15
CA PHE A 133 4.99 -1.35 10.99
C PHE A 133 4.49 -0.74 9.69
N VAL A 134 3.17 -0.71 9.47
CA VAL A 134 2.57 -0.08 8.28
C VAL A 134 2.87 1.42 8.25
N VAL A 135 2.79 2.10 9.40
CA VAL A 135 3.15 3.52 9.53
C VAL A 135 4.63 3.75 9.21
N MET A 136 5.54 2.89 9.70
CA MET A 136 6.96 2.99 9.38
C MET A 136 7.24 2.81 7.88
N ILE A 137 6.65 1.79 7.24
CA ILE A 137 6.81 1.54 5.80
C ILE A 137 6.31 2.75 5.00
N TYR A 138 5.19 3.34 5.40
CA TYR A 138 4.63 4.52 4.74
C TYR A 138 5.58 5.72 4.79
N GLU A 139 6.08 6.05 5.98
CA GLU A 139 7.00 7.18 6.15
C GLU A 139 8.30 6.99 5.38
N MET A 140 8.85 5.77 5.38
CA MET A 140 10.03 5.43 4.57
C MET A 140 9.77 5.55 3.07
N LEU A 141 8.62 5.05 2.60
CA LEU A 141 8.28 5.05 1.18
C LEU A 141 8.05 6.48 0.66
N LEU A 142 7.38 7.34 1.42
CA LEU A 142 7.15 8.71 0.99
C LEU A 142 8.38 9.61 1.14
N ASN A 143 9.09 9.54 2.26
CA ASN A 143 10.17 10.51 2.52
C ASN A 143 11.50 10.07 1.94
N ASP A 144 11.86 8.78 2.03
CA ASP A 144 13.19 8.31 1.65
C ASP A 144 13.21 7.80 0.21
N VAL A 145 12.27 6.91 -0.13
CA VAL A 145 12.21 6.31 -1.48
C VAL A 145 11.93 7.38 -2.53
N LEU A 146 11.04 8.36 -2.28
CA LEU A 146 10.80 9.42 -3.27
C LEU A 146 12.02 10.31 -3.51
N ARG A 147 12.75 10.70 -2.46
CA ARG A 147 14.00 11.48 -2.60
C ARG A 147 15.05 10.70 -3.36
N PHE A 148 15.19 9.42 -3.05
CA PHE A 148 16.04 8.50 -3.79
C PHE A 148 15.63 8.38 -5.27
N CYS A 149 14.34 8.18 -5.56
CA CYS A 149 13.83 8.07 -6.93
C CYS A 149 14.15 9.30 -7.76
N VAL A 150 14.06 10.51 -7.20
CA VAL A 150 14.42 11.74 -7.91
C VAL A 150 15.89 11.74 -8.33
N ILE A 151 16.80 11.40 -7.42
CA ILE A 151 18.23 11.32 -7.71
C ILE A 151 18.49 10.21 -8.74
N TYR A 152 17.86 9.06 -8.53
CA TYR A 152 18.01 7.89 -9.39
C TYR A 152 17.56 8.15 -10.82
N VAL A 153 16.42 8.82 -11.05
CA VAL A 153 15.91 9.12 -12.41
C VAL A 153 16.89 9.98 -13.21
N VAL A 154 17.65 10.88 -12.56
CA VAL A 154 18.69 11.69 -13.23
C VAL A 154 19.82 10.79 -13.75
N PHE A 155 20.33 9.88 -12.91
CA PHE A 155 21.36 8.93 -13.32
C PHE A 155 20.84 7.93 -14.35
N LEU A 156 19.64 7.37 -14.13
CA LEU A 156 18.97 6.46 -15.04
C LEU A 156 18.84 7.10 -16.43
N GLY A 157 18.37 8.35 -16.52
CA GLY A 157 18.27 9.08 -17.77
C GLY A 157 19.62 9.24 -18.48
N GLY A 158 20.65 9.69 -17.76
CA GLY A 158 21.97 9.92 -18.34
C GLY A 158 22.67 8.66 -18.85
N PHE A 159 22.63 7.57 -18.07
CA PHE A 159 23.19 6.28 -18.50
C PHE A 159 22.35 5.63 -19.60
N SER A 160 21.01 5.71 -19.53
CA SER A 160 20.14 5.16 -20.57
C SER A 160 20.38 5.83 -21.93
N GLN A 161 20.57 7.15 -21.95
CA GLN A 161 20.94 7.88 -23.17
C GLN A 161 22.30 7.44 -23.72
N THR A 162 23.29 7.28 -22.84
CA THR A 162 24.64 6.86 -23.22
C THR A 162 24.62 5.45 -23.83
N PHE A 163 23.93 4.50 -23.19
CA PHE A 163 23.82 3.14 -23.69
C PHE A 163 22.93 3.05 -24.94
N PHE A 164 21.88 3.87 -25.05
CA PHE A 164 21.08 3.97 -26.28
C PHE A 164 21.96 4.31 -27.49
N ILE A 165 22.84 5.31 -27.38
CA ILE A 165 23.76 5.69 -28.46
C ILE A 165 24.75 4.55 -28.82
N LEU A 166 25.21 3.80 -27.82
CA LEU A 166 26.14 2.67 -28.03
C LEU A 166 25.45 1.44 -28.64
N PHE A 167 24.16 1.22 -28.33
CA PHE A 167 23.37 0.07 -28.78
C PHE A 167 22.66 0.28 -30.12
N GLU A 168 22.33 1.53 -30.46
CA GLU A 168 21.66 1.90 -31.71
C GLU A 168 22.44 1.41 -32.95
N GLN A 169 23.78 1.34 -32.87
CA GLN A 169 24.62 0.84 -33.97
C GLN A 169 24.43 -0.65 -34.27
N ASN A 170 23.95 -1.45 -33.30
CA ASN A 170 23.77 -2.89 -33.45
C ASN A 170 22.30 -3.29 -33.68
N GLY A 171 21.41 -2.31 -33.92
CA GLY A 171 19.98 -2.57 -34.12
C GLY A 171 19.21 -2.95 -32.84
N PHE A 172 19.86 -2.82 -31.67
CA PHE A 172 19.22 -3.06 -30.38
C PHE A 172 18.37 -1.86 -29.97
N GLY A 173 17.07 -1.93 -30.28
CA GLY A 173 15.95 -1.40 -29.49
C GLY A 173 15.89 0.11 -29.20
N GLY A 174 14.72 0.72 -29.42
CA GLY A 174 14.49 2.14 -29.09
C GLY A 174 14.82 2.50 -27.63
N PHE A 175 14.96 3.79 -27.33
CA PHE A 175 15.36 4.35 -26.02
C PHE A 175 14.76 3.66 -24.77
N LEU A 176 13.49 3.24 -24.84
CA LEU A 176 12.82 2.53 -23.74
C LEU A 176 13.47 1.19 -23.37
N VAL A 177 14.09 0.49 -24.34
CA VAL A 177 14.83 -0.75 -24.10
C VAL A 177 16.07 -0.47 -23.27
N SER A 178 16.83 0.58 -23.60
CA SER A 178 18.00 1.01 -22.83
C SER A 178 17.61 1.45 -21.42
N VAL A 179 16.49 2.18 -21.28
CA VAL A 179 15.93 2.54 -19.96
C VAL A 179 15.56 1.29 -19.15
N LYS A 180 14.89 0.31 -19.77
CA LYS A 180 14.55 -0.96 -19.12
C LYS A 180 15.81 -1.70 -18.65
N GLN A 181 16.82 -1.82 -19.51
CA GLN A 181 18.07 -2.51 -19.17
C GLN A 181 18.82 -1.82 -18.05
N CYS A 182 18.90 -0.49 -18.05
CA CYS A 182 19.49 0.25 -16.94
C CYS A 182 18.68 0.02 -15.65
N PHE A 183 17.35 0.11 -15.73
CA PHE A 183 16.49 -0.09 -14.57
C PHE A 183 16.66 -1.48 -13.94
N LEU A 184 16.66 -2.54 -14.76
CA LEU A 184 16.90 -3.91 -14.29
C LEU A 184 18.33 -4.11 -13.81
N GLY A 185 19.30 -3.44 -14.43
CA GLY A 185 20.69 -3.43 -13.98
C GLY A 185 20.86 -2.85 -12.57
N MET A 186 20.04 -1.89 -12.14
CA MET A 186 20.06 -1.43 -10.74
C MET A 186 19.75 -2.58 -9.77
N LEU A 187 18.87 -3.51 -10.15
CA LEU A 187 18.51 -4.69 -9.34
C LEU A 187 19.54 -5.83 -9.44
N GLY A 188 20.60 -5.63 -10.21
CA GLY A 188 21.65 -6.63 -10.44
C GLY A 188 21.42 -7.54 -11.65
N ASP A 189 20.38 -7.29 -12.45
CA ASP A 189 20.09 -8.05 -13.67
C ASP A 189 20.78 -7.40 -14.87
N PHE A 190 21.96 -7.93 -15.22
CA PHE A 190 22.81 -7.44 -16.30
C PHE A 190 22.93 -8.48 -17.41
N ASP A 191 22.48 -8.12 -18.61
CA ASP A 191 22.75 -8.88 -19.83
C ASP A 191 24.12 -8.48 -20.39
N LEU A 192 25.18 -9.18 -19.96
CA LEU A 192 26.56 -8.86 -20.34
C LEU A 192 26.82 -9.02 -21.84
N ASP A 193 26.12 -9.94 -22.49
CA ASP A 193 26.30 -10.23 -23.92
C ASP A 193 25.96 -8.97 -24.74
N ALA A 194 24.86 -8.29 -24.39
CA ALA A 194 24.45 -7.04 -25.01
C ALA A 194 25.52 -5.91 -24.92
N TYR A 195 26.31 -5.85 -23.85
CA TYR A 195 27.37 -4.84 -23.71
C TYR A 195 28.64 -5.23 -24.48
N THR A 196 28.94 -6.53 -24.60
CA THR A 196 30.16 -7.02 -25.26
C THR A 196 30.06 -7.06 -26.78
N GLU A 197 28.86 -7.24 -27.33
CA GLU A 197 28.60 -7.30 -28.78
C GLU A 197 28.60 -5.93 -29.46
N THR A 198 28.83 -4.84 -28.72
CA THR A 198 28.86 -3.50 -29.30
C THR A 198 30.12 -3.19 -30.10
N THR A 199 29.99 -2.33 -31.11
CA THR A 199 31.13 -1.83 -31.93
C THR A 199 32.29 -1.31 -31.08
N TYR A 200 31.98 -0.69 -29.94
CA TYR A 200 32.95 -0.18 -28.98
C TYR A 200 32.88 -0.94 -27.64
N SER A 201 33.05 -2.26 -27.70
CA SER A 201 33.00 -3.19 -26.55
C SER A 201 33.81 -2.72 -25.32
N TYR A 202 35.01 -2.16 -25.51
CA TYR A 202 35.80 -1.66 -24.39
C TYR A 202 35.16 -0.46 -23.68
N ILE A 203 34.51 0.44 -24.43
CA ILE A 203 33.89 1.65 -23.88
C ILE A 203 32.58 1.28 -23.17
N SER A 204 31.76 0.42 -23.77
CA SER A 204 30.50 -0.05 -23.16
C SER A 204 30.74 -0.77 -21.84
N VAL A 205 31.71 -1.70 -21.78
CA VAL A 205 32.05 -2.44 -20.56
C VAL A 205 32.61 -1.51 -19.49
N THR A 206 33.47 -0.55 -19.85
CA THR A 206 33.99 0.44 -18.89
C THR A 206 32.87 1.29 -18.30
N LEU A 207 31.95 1.77 -19.14
CA LEU A 207 30.79 2.55 -18.69
C LEU A 207 29.83 1.70 -17.83
N LEU A 208 29.67 0.41 -18.14
CA LEU A 208 28.91 -0.52 -17.32
C LEU A 208 29.51 -0.69 -15.92
N ILE A 209 30.84 -0.81 -15.81
CA ILE A 209 31.51 -0.88 -14.50
C ILE A 209 31.29 0.40 -13.71
N VAL A 210 31.40 1.57 -14.35
CA VAL A 210 31.11 2.86 -13.71
C VAL A 210 29.65 2.93 -13.26
N TYR A 211 28.71 2.47 -14.09
CA TYR A 211 27.30 2.38 -13.74
C TYR A 211 27.06 1.50 -12.51
N ILE A 212 27.65 0.31 -12.45
CA ILE A 212 27.54 -0.60 -11.31
C ILE A 212 28.06 0.07 -10.03
N ILE A 213 29.21 0.72 -10.08
CA ILE A 213 29.78 1.39 -8.90
C ILE A 213 28.87 2.54 -8.46
N VAL A 214 28.49 3.43 -9.38
CA VAL A 214 27.73 4.64 -9.03
C VAL A 214 26.30 4.31 -8.63
N VAL A 215 25.56 3.60 -9.49
CA VAL A 215 24.12 3.40 -9.33
C VAL A 215 23.83 2.19 -8.46
N THR A 216 24.43 1.04 -8.75
CA THR A 216 24.13 -0.18 -8.01
C THR A 216 24.78 -0.20 -6.63
N ILE A 217 26.02 0.27 -6.47
CA ILE A 217 26.70 0.23 -5.16
C ILE A 217 26.41 1.50 -4.35
N LEU A 218 26.74 2.69 -4.87
CA LEU A 218 26.63 3.91 -4.07
C LEU A 218 25.18 4.31 -3.81
N LEU A 219 24.31 4.33 -4.83
CA LEU A 219 22.93 4.79 -4.62
C LEU A 219 22.10 3.80 -3.79
N LEU A 220 22.22 2.49 -3.98
CA LEU A 220 21.54 1.52 -3.08
C LEU A 220 22.05 1.62 -1.64
N ASN A 221 23.36 1.76 -1.43
CA ASN A 221 23.90 1.92 -0.08
C ASN A 221 23.43 3.22 0.59
N LEU A 222 23.27 4.30 -0.18
CA LEU A 222 22.70 5.55 0.30
C LEU A 222 21.21 5.40 0.64
N LEU A 223 20.43 4.65 -0.16
CA LEU A 223 19.03 4.34 0.15
C LEU A 223 18.90 3.57 1.47
N VAL A 224 19.71 2.52 1.65
CA VAL A 224 19.72 1.72 2.89
C VAL A 224 20.16 2.57 4.08
N ALA A 225 21.13 3.47 3.91
CA ALA A 225 21.55 4.39 4.96
C ALA A 225 20.42 5.35 5.38
N MET A 226 19.75 5.99 4.42
CA MET A 226 18.61 6.87 4.72
C MET A 226 17.48 6.11 5.41
N MET A 227 17.11 4.92 4.91
CA MET A 227 16.10 4.07 5.56
C MET A 227 16.53 3.60 6.95
N GLY A 228 17.82 3.37 7.18
CA GLY A 228 18.37 3.02 8.49
C GLY A 228 18.23 4.15 9.50
N ASP A 229 18.55 5.38 9.08
CA ASP A 229 18.42 6.58 9.91
C ASP A 229 16.95 6.88 10.22
N THR A 230 16.05 6.78 9.23
CA THR A 230 14.61 6.97 9.47
C THR A 230 14.03 5.85 10.30
N TYR A 231 14.42 4.58 10.10
CA TYR A 231 13.97 3.48 10.97
C TYR A 231 14.31 3.74 12.44
N GLY A 232 15.56 4.13 12.71
CA GLY A 232 16.04 4.43 14.06
C GLY A 232 15.31 5.61 14.70
N ASN A 233 15.03 6.67 13.94
CA ASN A 233 14.35 7.87 14.45
C ASN A 233 12.83 7.70 14.57
N ILE A 234 12.21 6.90 13.69
CA ILE A 234 10.76 6.77 13.61
C ILE A 234 10.25 5.69 14.58
N ILE A 235 11.02 4.66 14.94
CA ILE A 235 10.50 3.55 15.76
C ILE A 235 9.98 4.00 17.13
N GLU A 236 10.62 4.98 17.77
CA GLU A 236 10.19 5.52 19.07
C GLU A 236 8.89 6.32 18.94
N GLY A 237 8.72 7.09 17.86
CA GLY A 237 7.52 7.89 17.58
C GLY A 237 6.41 7.15 16.86
N ALA A 238 6.71 6.03 16.19
CA ALA A 238 5.77 5.28 15.35
C ALA A 238 4.58 4.75 16.14
N THR A 239 4.80 4.38 17.40
CA THR A 239 3.73 3.94 18.29
C THR A 239 2.73 5.06 18.57
N GLN A 240 3.21 6.28 18.80
CA GLN A 240 2.38 7.47 19.05
C GLN A 240 1.63 7.89 17.78
N VAL A 241 2.32 7.92 16.64
CA VAL A 241 1.69 8.18 15.34
C VAL A 241 0.61 7.14 15.05
N TRP A 242 0.91 5.86 15.28
CA TRP A 242 -0.07 4.79 15.14
C TRP A 242 -1.29 4.97 16.07
N HIS A 243 -1.10 5.36 17.34
CA HIS A 243 -2.23 5.67 18.23
C HIS A 243 -3.14 6.77 17.68
N LEU A 244 -2.55 7.81 17.10
CA LEU A 244 -3.27 8.89 16.45
C LEU A 244 -4.01 8.42 15.19
N GLU A 245 -3.38 7.60 14.34
CA GLU A 245 -4.04 7.06 13.14
C GLU A 245 -5.18 6.10 13.48
N ARG A 246 -5.02 5.28 14.53
CA ARG A 246 -6.14 4.47 15.02
C ARG A 246 -7.31 5.33 15.50
N ALA A 247 -7.04 6.40 16.24
CA ALA A 247 -8.08 7.29 16.71
C ALA A 247 -8.85 7.91 15.53
N ARG A 248 -8.14 8.27 14.45
CA ARG A 248 -8.76 8.74 13.21
C ARG A 248 -9.60 7.68 12.52
N ILE A 249 -9.13 6.44 12.40
CA ILE A 249 -9.92 5.33 11.86
C ILE A 249 -11.20 5.14 12.67
N VAL A 250 -11.08 5.09 14.01
CA VAL A 250 -12.24 4.94 14.90
C VAL A 250 -13.23 6.08 14.69
N PHE A 251 -12.76 7.32 14.63
CA PHE A 251 -13.60 8.49 14.39
C PHE A 251 -14.27 8.46 13.00
N ALA A 252 -13.57 8.00 11.96
CA ALA A 252 -14.12 7.85 10.62
C ALA A 252 -15.26 6.81 10.61
N ILE A 253 -15.03 5.63 11.21
CA ILE A 253 -16.06 4.60 11.38
C ILE A 253 -17.25 5.16 12.16
N GLU A 254 -17.01 5.89 13.25
CA GLU A 254 -18.06 6.47 14.09
C GLU A 254 -18.93 7.49 13.35
N ASN A 255 -18.38 8.19 12.36
CA ASN A 255 -19.12 9.12 11.51
C ASN A 255 -19.94 8.43 10.42
N GLU A 256 -19.56 7.23 10.01
CA GLU A 256 -20.35 6.41 9.07
C GLU A 256 -21.52 5.70 9.74
N MET A 257 -21.45 5.48 11.06
CA MET A 257 -22.49 4.83 11.85
C MET A 257 -23.74 5.70 12.03
N SER A 258 -24.91 5.06 12.11
CA SER A 258 -26.17 5.75 12.42
C SER A 258 -26.24 6.17 13.90
N ASN A 259 -27.03 7.19 14.21
CA ASN A 259 -27.22 7.67 15.58
C ASN A 259 -27.81 6.61 16.52
N GLU A 260 -28.53 5.62 15.99
CA GLU A 260 -29.10 4.53 16.78
C GLU A 260 -28.03 3.52 17.21
N GLU A 261 -27.11 3.17 16.29
CA GLU A 261 -25.99 2.27 16.57
C GLU A 261 -24.99 2.90 17.55
N ARG A 262 -24.76 4.21 17.44
CA ARG A 262 -23.84 4.96 18.32
C ARG A 262 -24.30 4.99 19.78
N ASN A 263 -25.61 5.01 20.00
CA ASN A 263 -26.25 5.11 21.32
C ASN A 263 -26.58 3.75 21.97
N LEU A 264 -26.10 2.62 21.41
CA LEU A 264 -26.37 1.30 21.96
C LEU A 264 -25.84 1.18 23.42
N PRO A 265 -26.62 0.59 24.35
CA PRO A 265 -26.25 0.47 25.77
C PRO A 265 -24.96 -0.33 26.03
N GLN A 266 -24.49 -1.09 25.04
CA GLN A 266 -23.23 -1.83 25.10
C GLN A 266 -22.00 -0.92 25.05
N ASN A 267 -22.15 0.35 24.65
CA ASN A 267 -21.11 1.38 24.66
C ASN A 267 -20.89 1.97 26.08
N LYS A 268 -20.86 1.09 27.09
CA LYS A 268 -21.00 1.37 28.52
C LYS A 268 -19.71 1.88 29.20
N TYR A 269 -19.05 2.88 28.61
CA TYR A 269 -17.98 3.61 29.29
C TYR A 269 -18.48 4.87 30.00
N TRP A 270 -19.75 5.20 29.78
CA TRP A 270 -20.42 6.35 30.37
C TRP A 270 -21.12 5.97 31.67
N THR A 271 -20.92 6.76 32.71
CA THR A 271 -21.71 6.73 33.95
C THR A 271 -22.39 8.07 34.15
N ASN A 272 -23.64 8.06 34.62
CA ASN A 272 -24.36 9.27 34.95
C ASN A 272 -24.22 9.51 36.46
N VAL A 273 -23.58 10.60 36.84
CA VAL A 273 -23.51 11.05 38.24
C VAL A 273 -24.21 12.39 38.31
N ASP A 274 -25.23 12.51 39.17
CA ASP A 274 -25.98 13.75 39.38
C ASP A 274 -26.60 14.39 38.12
N GLY A 275 -27.00 13.56 37.14
CA GLY A 275 -27.62 14.01 35.89
C GLY A 275 -26.63 14.40 34.78
N GLU A 276 -25.33 14.40 35.07
CA GLU A 276 -24.26 14.67 34.10
C GLU A 276 -23.57 13.37 33.64
N ARG A 277 -23.10 13.35 32.38
CA ARG A 277 -22.42 12.19 31.78
C ARG A 277 -20.92 12.26 32.02
N TYR A 278 -20.37 11.25 32.71
CA TYR A 278 -18.94 11.09 32.96
C TYR A 278 -18.38 9.85 32.27
N LEU A 279 -17.12 9.92 31.82
CA LEU A 279 -16.36 8.77 31.34
C LEU A 279 -15.67 8.10 32.54
N GLN A 280 -15.92 6.81 32.74
CA GLN A 280 -15.21 6.06 33.78
C GLN A 280 -13.81 5.69 33.29
N VAL A 281 -12.78 6.16 33.99
CA VAL A 281 -11.38 5.82 33.74
C VAL A 281 -10.81 5.15 34.98
N GLU A 282 -10.26 3.95 34.81
CA GLU A 282 -9.53 3.24 35.86
C GLU A 282 -8.04 3.51 35.67
N GLU A 283 -7.44 4.24 36.61
CA GLU A 283 -6.00 4.48 36.66
C GLU A 283 -5.40 3.66 37.78
N VAL A 284 -4.39 2.85 37.47
CA VAL A 284 -3.65 2.06 38.45
C VAL A 284 -2.26 2.67 38.62
N ASP A 285 -2.10 3.50 39.65
CA ASP A 285 -0.79 4.06 40.03
C ASP A 285 -0.15 3.23 41.14
N ALA A 286 0.91 2.49 40.80
CA ALA A 286 1.66 1.66 41.74
C ALA A 286 2.32 2.47 42.88
N ASN A 287 2.57 3.77 42.71
CA ASN A 287 3.21 4.61 43.72
C ASN A 287 2.26 5.02 44.83
N VAL A 288 0.97 5.17 44.54
CA VAL A 288 -0.09 5.44 45.53
C VAL A 288 -0.26 4.23 46.46
N PHE A 289 -0.36 3.02 45.88
CA PHE A 289 -0.47 1.78 46.66
C PHE A 289 0.76 1.48 47.52
N ARG A 290 1.94 2.00 47.17
CA ARG A 290 3.18 1.79 47.92
C ARG A 290 3.33 2.76 49.11
N LYS A 291 2.70 3.94 49.06
CA LYS A 291 2.64 4.88 50.18
C LYS A 291 1.77 4.35 51.32
N ASP A 292 0.59 3.83 50.99
CA ASP A 292 -0.34 3.29 52.00
C ASP A 292 0.28 2.13 52.79
N LYS A 293 1.12 1.30 52.16
CA LYS A 293 1.87 0.21 52.83
C LYS A 293 2.98 0.69 53.76
N LYS A 294 3.54 1.88 53.53
CA LYS A 294 4.59 2.44 54.39
C LYS A 294 4.00 3.07 55.64
N ASP A 295 2.83 3.71 55.51
CA ASP A 295 2.13 4.35 56.63
C ASP A 295 1.41 3.36 57.56
N THR A 296 1.17 2.12 57.12
CA THR A 296 0.65 1.02 57.97
C THR A 296 1.74 0.10 58.55
N GLY A 297 3.00 0.27 58.15
CA GLY A 297 4.10 -0.65 58.50
C GLY A 297 5.02 -0.21 59.64
N ASP A 298 4.84 1.00 60.20
CA ASP A 298 5.81 1.60 61.14
C ASP A 298 5.27 1.79 62.57
N ASN A 299 4.15 1.14 62.92
CA ASN A 299 3.50 1.29 64.24
C ASN A 299 3.49 0.02 65.11
N ASN A 300 4.18 -1.06 64.74
CA ASN A 300 4.10 -2.34 65.46
C ASN A 300 5.42 -2.90 66.02
N ASP A 301 6.55 -2.20 65.90
CA ASP A 301 7.86 -2.77 66.30
C ASP A 301 8.48 -2.21 67.60
N ASP A 302 7.79 -1.33 68.34
CA ASP A 302 8.36 -0.69 69.55
C ASP A 302 7.90 -1.25 70.91
N ASP A 303 6.97 -2.22 70.98
CA ASP A 303 6.43 -2.70 72.27
C ASP A 303 6.96 -4.06 72.77
N GLU A 304 7.95 -4.68 72.11
CA GLU A 304 8.45 -6.02 72.50
C GLU A 304 9.94 -6.06 72.91
N LYS A 305 10.39 -5.11 73.74
CA LYS A 305 11.64 -5.26 74.53
C LYS A 305 11.53 -4.66 75.94
N SER A 306 10.76 -5.29 76.81
CA SER A 306 11.08 -5.32 78.24
C SER A 306 10.57 -6.64 78.87
N GLY A 307 11.52 -7.54 79.13
CA GLY A 307 11.32 -8.88 79.69
C GLY A 307 12.62 -9.64 79.72
#